data_AF-A0A2V6PCK2-F1
#
_entry.id   AF-A0A2V6PCK2-F1
#
_cell.length_a   1.000
_cell.length_b   1.000
_cell.length_c   1.000
_cell.angle_alpha   90.00
_cell.angle_beta   90.00
_cell.angle_gamma   90.00
#
_symmetry.space_group_name_H-M   'P 1'
#
loop_
_entity.id
_entity.type
_entity.pdbx_description
1 polymer ?
#
loop_
_entity_poly.entity_id
_entity_poly.type
_entity_poly.pdbx_seq_one_letter_code
_entity_poly.pdbx_strand_id
1 'polypeptide(L)'
;MKLLKPITAGLLITAYLAAPLAALAADSKDAKKSEKAKPYTLKTCPVSDEKLGGDPDMKPYVFTYEGREIKLCCKDCKKDFDKDPKKYVKKIEAAEKKAKQ
;
A
#
# COMPACT_ATOMS: atom_id res chain seq x y z
N MET A 1 -51.40 18.12 7.79
CA MET A 1 -52.41 18.21 6.72
C MET A 1 -51.68 18.71 5.47
N LYS A 2 -51.18 17.79 4.63
CA LYS A 2 -51.90 17.22 3.48
C LYS A 2 -52.12 18.29 2.40
N LEU A 3 -51.12 18.45 1.53
CA LEU A 3 -51.34 19.04 0.22
C LEU A 3 -50.80 18.08 -0.85
N LEU A 4 -51.70 17.19 -1.22
CA LEU A 4 -51.63 16.28 -2.35
C LEU A 4 -51.46 17.07 -3.66
N LYS A 5 -50.54 16.61 -4.51
CA LYS A 5 -50.55 16.79 -5.97
C LYS A 5 -51.81 16.09 -6.55
N PRO A 6 -52.33 16.45 -7.75
CA PRO A 6 -51.82 15.84 -9.00
C PRO A 6 -51.96 16.68 -10.30
N ILE A 7 -51.00 16.57 -11.25
CA ILE A 7 -51.06 15.83 -12.55
C ILE A 7 -52.16 16.35 -13.48
N THR A 8 -51.86 16.91 -14.66
CA THR A 8 -51.98 16.33 -16.03
C THR A 8 -52.09 17.53 -16.98
N ALA A 9 -51.70 17.57 -18.25
CA ALA A 9 -51.05 16.68 -19.19
C ALA A 9 -50.69 17.56 -20.41
N GLY A 10 -49.53 17.33 -21.05
CA GLY A 10 -49.15 18.08 -22.24
C GLY A 10 -47.82 17.64 -22.84
N LEU A 11 -47.82 16.43 -23.41
CA LEU A 11 -46.95 15.89 -24.48
C LEU A 11 -45.45 16.23 -24.48
N LEU A 12 -44.58 15.27 -24.16
CA LEU A 12 -43.96 14.34 -25.14
C LEU A 12 -43.07 15.05 -26.17
N ILE A 13 -41.74 14.99 -25.96
CA ILE A 13 -40.73 14.58 -26.94
C ILE A 13 -39.50 14.08 -26.14
N THR A 14 -39.45 12.75 -26.03
CA THR A 14 -38.27 11.88 -26.12
C THR A 14 -36.86 12.49 -26.01
N ALA A 15 -36.19 12.20 -24.89
CA ALA A 15 -34.76 11.88 -24.87
C ALA A 15 -34.42 11.07 -23.60
N TYR A 16 -35.04 9.91 -23.45
CA TYR A 16 -34.56 8.87 -22.54
C TYR A 16 -33.58 8.00 -23.32
N LEU A 17 -32.28 8.27 -23.20
CA LEU A 17 -31.21 7.27 -23.14
C LEU A 17 -29.87 7.99 -22.86
N ALA A 18 -29.54 8.12 -21.57
CA ALA A 18 -28.20 8.03 -21.00
C ALA A 18 -28.20 8.72 -19.62
N ALA A 19 -28.70 8.00 -18.62
CA ALA A 19 -28.17 8.12 -17.27
C ALA A 19 -27.17 6.95 -17.09
N PRO A 20 -26.29 6.92 -16.07
CA PRO A 20 -26.21 7.87 -14.96
C PRO A 20 -24.75 8.14 -14.48
N LEU A 21 -24.64 8.73 -13.29
CA LEU A 21 -23.54 8.69 -12.31
C LEU A 21 -22.63 9.91 -12.14
N ALA A 22 -22.92 10.59 -11.01
CA ALA A 22 -21.98 11.01 -9.98
C ALA A 22 -21.11 12.25 -10.29
N ALA A 23 -21.36 13.40 -9.66
CA ALA A 23 -21.07 13.65 -8.24
C ALA A 23 -19.62 13.30 -7.87
N LEU A 24 -18.72 14.27 -8.02
CA LEU A 24 -17.53 14.50 -7.20
C LEU A 24 -17.21 16.02 -7.30
N ALA A 25 -18.00 16.91 -6.69
CA ALA A 25 -17.69 17.48 -5.38
C ALA A 25 -16.44 16.89 -4.70
N ALA A 26 -15.55 17.78 -4.27
CA ALA A 26 -14.61 17.61 -3.15
C ALA A 26 -13.88 16.26 -3.07
N ASP A 27 -12.60 16.30 -3.41
CA ASP A 27 -11.57 15.69 -2.55
C ASP A 27 -10.31 16.48 -2.93
N SER A 28 -9.93 17.51 -2.17
CA SER A 28 -8.96 17.28 -1.09
C SER A 28 -8.16 16.02 -1.44
N LYS A 29 -7.01 16.17 -2.10
CA LYS A 29 -5.95 15.18 -1.84
C LYS A 29 -5.50 15.41 -0.41
N ASP A 30 -6.37 15.00 0.51
CA ASP A 30 -6.07 14.36 1.76
C ASP A 30 -4.60 13.97 1.76
N ALA A 31 -3.75 14.55 2.60
CA ALA A 31 -3.91 14.52 4.05
C ALA A 31 -4.38 13.14 4.57
N LYS A 32 -4.11 12.07 3.83
CA LYS A 32 -3.76 10.79 4.40
C LYS A 32 -2.28 10.61 4.14
N LYS A 33 -1.48 11.17 5.07
CA LYS A 33 -0.24 10.51 5.49
C LYS A 33 -0.67 9.15 6.04
N SER A 34 -1.13 8.24 5.16
CA SER A 34 -0.86 6.83 5.35
C SER A 34 0.65 6.83 5.45
N GLU A 35 1.14 6.64 6.67
CA GLU A 35 2.54 6.44 6.97
C GLU A 35 2.95 5.20 6.21
N LYS A 36 3.20 5.37 4.90
CA LYS A 36 3.44 4.30 3.97
C LYS A 36 4.80 3.81 4.39
N ALA A 37 4.81 2.60 4.95
CA ALA A 37 6.00 2.06 5.54
C ALA A 37 7.17 2.24 4.56
N LYS A 38 8.30 2.77 5.04
CA LYS A 38 9.47 3.02 4.19
C LYS A 38 9.77 1.75 3.38
N PRO A 39 9.69 1.79 2.04
CA PRO A 39 9.78 0.60 1.23
C PRO A 39 11.17 -0.02 1.33
N TYR A 40 11.24 -1.34 1.24
CA TYR A 40 12.50 -2.07 1.29
C TYR A 40 13.14 -2.07 -0.10
N THR A 41 14.26 -1.34 -0.27
CA THR A 41 14.92 -1.19 -1.58
C THR A 41 16.10 -2.13 -1.79
N LEU A 42 16.53 -2.88 -0.77
CA LEU A 42 17.65 -3.80 -0.91
C LEU A 42 17.23 -5.06 -1.66
N LYS A 43 18.22 -5.65 -2.33
CA LYS A 43 18.13 -6.96 -3.00
C LYS A 43 18.83 -8.06 -2.19
N THR A 44 19.26 -7.77 -0.96
CA THR A 44 20.00 -8.69 -0.09
C THR A 44 19.28 -8.83 1.24
N CYS A 45 19.40 -9.99 1.88
CA CYS A 45 18.81 -10.30 3.15
C CYS A 45 19.66 -9.65 4.24
N PRO A 46 19.09 -8.89 5.19
CA PRO A 46 19.88 -8.22 6.22
C PRO A 46 20.41 -9.15 7.30
N VAL A 47 19.88 -10.38 7.35
CA VAL A 47 20.21 -11.39 8.35
C VAL A 47 21.31 -12.32 7.84
N SER A 48 21.12 -12.91 6.65
CA SER A 48 22.08 -13.83 6.03
C SER A 48 23.02 -13.16 5.02
N ASP A 49 22.82 -11.88 4.69
CA ASP A 49 23.56 -11.15 3.65
C ASP A 49 23.43 -11.75 2.23
N GLU A 50 22.53 -12.72 2.03
CA GLU A 50 22.28 -13.39 0.74
C GLU A 50 21.33 -12.61 -0.18
N LYS A 51 21.37 -12.86 -1.49
CA LYS A 51 20.50 -12.18 -2.45
C LYS A 51 19.03 -12.60 -2.28
N LEU A 52 18.15 -11.65 -1.99
CA LEU A 52 16.70 -11.82 -2.02
C LEU A 52 16.22 -12.02 -3.47
N GLY A 53 15.36 -13.01 -3.67
CA GLY A 53 14.85 -13.37 -5.00
C GLY A 53 15.98 -13.74 -5.97
N GLY A 54 17.00 -14.45 -5.47
CA GLY A 54 17.92 -15.19 -6.35
C GLY A 54 17.18 -16.33 -7.04
N ASP A 55 16.34 -17.02 -6.28
CA ASP A 55 15.53 -18.14 -6.75
C ASP A 55 14.05 -17.73 -6.87
N PRO A 56 13.41 -17.94 -8.03
CA PRO A 56 11.99 -17.63 -8.23
C PRO A 56 11.08 -18.51 -7.36
N ASP A 57 11.55 -19.69 -6.97
CA ASP A 57 10.84 -20.63 -6.09
C ASP A 57 10.94 -20.26 -4.60
N MET A 58 11.90 -19.42 -4.21
CA MET A 58 11.99 -18.92 -2.83
C MET A 58 11.14 -17.67 -2.63
N LYS A 59 10.08 -17.81 -1.84
CA LYS A 59 9.21 -16.69 -1.47
C LYS A 59 9.82 -15.91 -0.29
N PRO A 60 10.23 -14.65 -0.48
CA PRO A 60 10.79 -13.84 0.60
C PRO A 60 9.72 -13.51 1.64
N TYR A 61 10.14 -13.40 2.91
CA TYR A 61 9.29 -12.97 4.01
C TYR A 61 9.24 -11.44 4.06
N VAL A 62 8.09 -10.85 3.76
CA VAL A 62 7.88 -9.40 3.77
C VAL A 62 6.96 -9.03 4.92
N PHE A 63 7.39 -8.09 5.76
CA PHE A 63 6.58 -7.57 6.87
C PHE A 63 6.92 -6.12 7.17
N THR A 64 6.04 -5.44 7.90
CA THR A 64 6.26 -4.07 8.36
C THR A 64 6.75 -4.07 9.80
N TYR A 65 7.82 -3.31 10.08
CA TYR A 65 8.40 -3.13 11.41
C TYR A 65 8.69 -1.64 11.62
N GLU A 66 8.27 -1.01 12.72
CA GLU A 66 8.54 0.42 13.00
C GLU A 66 8.25 1.37 11.81
N GLY A 67 7.15 1.14 11.07
CA GLY A 67 6.82 1.98 9.91
C GLY A 67 7.77 1.80 8.71
N ARG A 68 8.47 0.66 8.60
CA ARG A 68 9.27 0.28 7.42
C ARG A 68 8.98 -1.13 6.96
N GLU A 69 9.04 -1.35 5.65
CA GLU A 69 8.99 -2.68 5.07
C GLU A 69 10.36 -3.36 5.27
N ILE A 70 10.35 -4.60 5.74
CA ILE A 70 11.51 -5.46 5.88
C ILE A 70 11.27 -6.69 5.00
N LYS A 71 12.27 -7.07 4.20
CA LYS A 71 12.26 -8.31 3.42
C LYS A 71 13.37 -9.24 3.90
N LEU A 72 13.02 -10.50 4.12
CA LEU A 72 13.90 -11.56 4.59
C LEU A 72 13.90 -12.75 3.64
N CYS A 73 14.99 -13.51 3.69
CA CYS A 73 15.24 -14.66 2.84
C CYS A 73 14.28 -15.84 3.12
N CYS A 74 14.04 -16.13 4.41
CA CYS A 74 13.33 -17.30 4.88
C CYS A 74 12.73 -17.09 6.28
N LYS A 75 12.08 -18.12 6.84
CA LYS A 75 11.52 -18.08 8.20
C LYS A 75 12.60 -18.08 9.29
N ASP A 76 13.74 -18.72 9.07
CA ASP A 76 14.84 -18.72 10.04
C ASP A 76 15.49 -17.33 10.11
N CYS A 77 15.66 -16.67 8.96
CA CYS A 77 16.01 -15.25 8.88
C CYS A 77 15.06 -14.40 9.77
N LYS A 78 13.75 -14.71 9.83
CA LYS A 78 12.81 -14.01 10.71
C LYS A 78 13.08 -14.25 12.20
N LYS A 79 13.37 -15.49 12.61
CA LYS A 79 13.69 -15.80 14.01
C LYS A 79 14.91 -15.01 14.50
N ASP A 80 15.95 -14.93 13.68
CA ASP A 80 17.13 -14.15 14.03
C ASP A 80 16.84 -12.64 14.01
N PHE A 81 16.05 -12.16 13.04
CA PHE A 81 15.57 -10.77 13.06
C PHE A 81 14.83 -10.44 14.37
N ASP A 82 13.94 -11.31 14.83
CA ASP A 82 13.15 -11.07 16.05
C ASP A 82 14.01 -11.06 17.33
N LYS A 83 15.19 -11.70 17.35
CA LYS A 83 16.14 -11.63 18.47
C LYS A 83 16.78 -10.24 18.60
N ASP A 84 17.17 -9.63 17.47
CA ASP A 84 17.91 -8.37 17.44
C ASP A 84 17.39 -7.39 16.36
N PRO A 85 16.10 -7.03 16.35
CA PRO A 85 15.49 -6.33 15.22
C PRO A 85 16.14 -4.96 14.98
N LYS A 86 16.51 -4.24 16.04
CA LYS A 86 17.21 -2.94 15.96
C LYS A 86 18.57 -3.03 15.26
N LYS A 87 19.33 -4.12 15.47
CA LYS A 87 20.63 -4.35 14.83
C LYS A 87 20.46 -4.52 13.32
N TYR A 88 19.50 -5.36 12.92
CA TYR A 88 19.20 -5.60 11.51
C TYR A 88 18.59 -4.37 10.84
N VAL A 89 17.74 -3.62 11.55
CA VAL A 89 17.16 -2.37 11.05
C VAL A 89 18.26 -1.38 10.67
N LYS A 90 19.22 -1.13 11.57
CA LYS A 90 20.37 -0.25 11.32
C LYS A 90 21.24 -0.75 10.16
N LYS A 91 21.49 -2.06 10.07
CA LYS A 91 22.20 -2.66 8.93
C LYS A 91 21.50 -2.37 7.60
N ILE A 92 20.18 -2.55 7.54
CA ILE A 92 19.39 -2.26 6.33
C ILE A 92 19.52 -0.78 5.99
N GLU A 93 19.32 0.14 6.94
CA GLU A 93 19.41 1.58 6.66
C GLU A 93 20.80 1.98 6.14
N ALA A 94 21.86 1.44 6.72
CA ALA A 94 23.23 1.69 6.26
C ALA A 94 23.46 1.14 4.84
N ALA A 95 22.98 -0.07 4.55
CA ALA A 95 23.08 -0.66 3.21
C ALA A 95 22.23 0.10 2.18
N GLU A 96 21.03 0.57 2.54
CA GLU A 96 20.16 1.36 1.66
C GLU A 96 20.81 2.71 1.34
N LYS A 97 21.47 3.33 2.34
CA LYS A 97 22.19 4.58 2.14
C LYS A 97 23.37 4.40 1.18
N LYS A 98 24.14 3.31 1.33
CA LYS A 98 25.26 2.98 0.44
C LYS A 98 24.81 2.64 -0.99
N ALA A 99 23.70 1.92 -1.15
CA ALA A 99 23.18 1.54 -2.46
C ALA A 99 22.56 2.72 -3.25
N LYS A 100 22.26 3.83 -2.56
CA LYS A 100 21.71 5.05 -3.16
C LYS A 100 22.79 6.11 -3.48
N GLN A 101 24.02 5.93 -2.96
CA GLN A 101 25.18 6.75 -3.29
C GLN A 101 25.85 6.24 -4.55
#